data_AF-A0A258X009-F1
#
_entry.id   AF-A0A258X009-F1
#
_cell.length_a   1.000
_cell.length_b   1.000
_cell.length_c   1.000
_cell.angle_alpha   90.00
_cell.angle_beta   90.00
_cell.angle_gamma   90.00
#
_symmetry.space_group_name_H-M   'P 1'
#
loop_
_entity.id
_entity.type
_entity.pdbx_description
1 polymer ?
#
loop_
_entity_poly.entity_id
_entity_poly.type
_entity_poly.pdbx_seq_one_letter_code
_entity_poly.pdbx_strand_id
1 'polypeptide(L)'
;MKADLIVGIQWGDEGKGKIVDLLAQKYDVVARYQGGHNAGHTIVVDGKTHALHLIPSGILNPKAVNIIGNGVVVSPEALIKEMKQFDNLLGRLFLSEAAHMILTFHTLIDQAKEKLRGEKAIGTTGRGIGPAYSEKIARAGFRLGELRNVPVLADRVLEYFVQNKAIFEALAITLPNRAELTAELNGFAEKLVPFLANTTQMAWKMMDENKKILLEGAQGTMLDIDHGTYPYVTSSSTISAGACTGLGINPKDIGKVTGIVKAYCTRVGNGPFPTEDHTEIGERLRTQGREFGTTTGRPRRCGWFDAVACRFASRINGCDDLSIMKLDVLDGFDEIKVCVAYE
;
A
#
# COMPACT_ATOMS: atom_id res chain seq x y z
N MET A 1 6.81 22.78 -10.50
CA MET A 1 5.42 22.25 -10.55
C MET A 1 5.07 21.57 -9.23
N LYS A 2 3.78 21.48 -8.85
CA LYS A 2 3.32 20.73 -7.66
C LYS A 2 2.94 19.28 -8.01
N ALA A 3 2.90 18.39 -7.03
CA ALA A 3 2.51 16.98 -7.19
C ALA A 3 1.08 16.76 -6.71
N ASP A 4 0.20 16.31 -7.61
CA ASP A 4 -1.18 15.97 -7.26
C ASP A 4 -1.25 14.61 -6.57
N LEU A 5 -2.26 14.39 -5.75
CA LEU A 5 -2.31 13.26 -4.85
C LEU A 5 -3.70 12.62 -4.80
N ILE A 6 -3.71 11.29 -4.83
CA ILE A 6 -4.91 10.47 -4.64
C ILE A 6 -4.80 9.76 -3.28
N VAL A 7 -5.85 9.88 -2.47
CA VAL A 7 -5.98 9.19 -1.17
C VAL A 7 -7.32 8.52 -1.03
N GLY A 8 -7.36 7.39 -0.31
CA GLY A 8 -8.59 6.73 0.07
C GLY A 8 -9.10 7.39 1.35
N ILE A 9 -10.39 7.70 1.41
CA ILE A 9 -10.98 8.37 2.59
C ILE A 9 -11.95 7.47 3.38
N GLN A 10 -11.80 6.15 3.25
CA GLN A 10 -12.51 5.12 4.03
C GLN A 10 -11.50 4.06 4.55
N TRP A 11 -11.90 2.79 4.64
CA TRP A 11 -11.08 1.65 5.11
C TRP A 11 -10.39 0.88 3.97
N GLY A 12 -9.97 1.58 2.93
CA GLY A 12 -9.40 0.95 1.74
C GLY A 12 -10.46 0.39 0.79
N ASP A 13 -10.00 -0.09 -0.38
CA ASP A 13 -10.85 -0.60 -1.45
C ASP A 13 -11.87 0.40 -2.06
N GLU A 14 -11.58 1.69 -2.00
CA GLU A 14 -12.46 2.73 -2.54
C GLU A 14 -12.44 2.79 -4.08
N GLY A 15 -11.65 1.95 -4.75
CA GLY A 15 -11.50 1.97 -6.21
C GLY A 15 -10.43 2.93 -6.73
N LYS A 16 -9.50 3.37 -5.87
CA LYS A 16 -8.38 4.27 -6.22
C LYS A 16 -7.67 3.89 -7.52
N GLY A 17 -7.31 2.61 -7.67
CA GLY A 17 -6.56 2.14 -8.83
C GLY A 17 -7.21 2.49 -10.17
N LYS A 18 -8.54 2.46 -10.27
CA LYS A 18 -9.27 2.83 -11.49
C LYS A 18 -9.17 4.33 -11.80
N ILE A 19 -9.18 5.18 -10.76
CA ILE A 19 -9.01 6.62 -10.91
C ILE A 19 -7.55 6.96 -11.21
N VAL A 20 -6.61 6.31 -10.53
CA VAL A 20 -5.17 6.49 -10.78
C VAL A 20 -4.84 6.10 -12.21
N ASP A 21 -5.33 4.97 -12.72
CA ASP A 21 -5.14 4.54 -14.11
C ASP A 21 -5.66 5.56 -15.12
N LEU A 22 -6.90 6.03 -14.92
CA LEU A 22 -7.51 7.07 -15.76
C LEU A 22 -6.69 8.37 -15.75
N LEU A 23 -6.24 8.80 -14.57
CA LEU A 23 -5.45 10.02 -14.45
C LEU A 23 -4.04 9.83 -14.99
N ALA A 24 -3.39 8.69 -14.76
CA ALA A 24 -2.01 8.42 -15.12
C ALA A 24 -1.71 8.60 -16.62
N GLN A 25 -2.72 8.53 -17.49
CA GLN A 25 -2.60 8.85 -18.92
C GLN A 25 -2.22 10.33 -19.18
N LYS A 26 -2.43 11.22 -18.19
CA LYS A 26 -2.20 12.67 -18.27
C LYS A 26 -1.01 13.14 -17.42
N TYR A 27 -0.33 12.24 -16.72
CA TYR A 27 0.81 12.54 -15.87
C TYR A 27 2.10 11.94 -16.44
N ASP A 28 3.21 12.65 -16.22
CA ASP A 28 4.54 12.21 -16.65
C ASP A 28 5.13 11.20 -15.65
N VAL A 29 4.74 11.31 -14.37
CA VAL A 29 5.26 10.50 -13.27
C VAL A 29 4.13 10.02 -12.39
N VAL A 30 4.15 8.74 -12.01
CA VAL A 30 3.27 8.17 -10.97
C VAL A 30 4.12 7.56 -9.87
N ALA A 31 3.91 7.97 -8.62
CA ALA A 31 4.73 7.55 -7.49
C ALA A 31 3.90 6.98 -6.35
N ARG A 32 4.23 5.75 -5.91
CA ARG A 32 3.71 5.17 -4.67
C ARG A 32 4.63 5.56 -3.51
N TYR A 33 4.06 6.07 -2.43
CA TYR A 33 4.85 6.65 -1.33
C TYR A 33 4.79 5.87 -0.01
N GLN A 34 3.86 4.94 0.16
CA GLN A 34 3.71 4.18 1.40
C GLN A 34 3.13 2.78 1.16
N GLY A 35 3.16 1.96 2.20
CA GLY A 35 2.55 0.64 2.24
C GLY A 35 3.51 -0.39 1.66
N GLY A 36 2.96 -1.45 1.08
CA GLY A 36 3.73 -2.45 0.36
C GLY A 36 2.80 -3.29 -0.51
N HIS A 37 3.17 -4.55 -0.73
CA HIS A 37 2.37 -5.51 -1.50
C HIS A 37 1.10 -6.00 -0.77
N ASN A 38 0.68 -5.32 0.32
CA ASN A 38 -0.62 -5.50 0.98
C ASN A 38 -1.72 -4.63 0.36
N ALA A 39 -1.34 -3.64 -0.44
CA ALA A 39 -2.25 -3.03 -1.39
C ALA A 39 -2.26 -3.84 -2.68
N GLY A 40 -3.38 -3.78 -3.37
CA GLY A 40 -3.44 -4.19 -4.75
C GLY A 40 -4.73 -3.74 -5.39
N HIS A 41 -4.70 -3.66 -6.71
CA HIS A 41 -5.88 -3.43 -7.52
C HIS A 41 -5.69 -4.09 -8.87
N THR A 42 -6.82 -4.39 -9.50
CA THR A 42 -6.86 -5.04 -10.80
C THR A 42 -7.32 -4.03 -11.84
N ILE A 43 -6.58 -3.92 -12.94
CA ILE A 43 -6.91 -3.06 -14.08
C ILE A 43 -7.08 -3.96 -15.29
N VAL A 44 -8.04 -3.61 -16.16
CA VAL A 44 -8.22 -4.25 -17.46
C VAL A 44 -7.88 -3.23 -18.54
N VAL A 45 -6.83 -3.51 -19.32
CA VAL A 45 -6.42 -2.69 -20.48
C VAL A 45 -6.38 -3.60 -21.70
N ASP A 46 -7.03 -3.19 -22.79
CA ASP A 46 -7.13 -3.95 -24.04
C ASP A 46 -7.54 -5.42 -23.84
N GLY A 47 -8.47 -5.66 -22.91
CA GLY A 47 -8.96 -6.99 -22.56
C GLY A 47 -8.01 -7.84 -21.70
N LYS A 48 -6.79 -7.36 -21.39
CA LYS A 48 -5.84 -8.03 -20.51
C LYS A 48 -5.99 -7.54 -19.07
N THR A 49 -6.10 -8.48 -18.15
CA THR A 49 -6.20 -8.20 -16.71
C THR A 49 -4.81 -8.14 -16.09
N HIS A 50 -4.48 -7.03 -15.43
CA HIS A 50 -3.22 -6.81 -14.73
C HIS A 50 -3.49 -6.64 -13.23
N ALA A 51 -2.82 -7.43 -12.40
CA ALA A 51 -2.88 -7.30 -10.95
C ALA A 51 -1.64 -6.57 -10.43
N LEU A 52 -1.84 -5.33 -9.97
CA LEU A 52 -0.79 -4.47 -9.44
C LEU A 52 -0.84 -4.46 -7.91
N HIS A 53 0.33 -4.47 -7.28
CA HIS A 53 0.48 -4.43 -5.82
C HIS A 53 1.51 -3.36 -5.41
N LEU A 54 2.76 -3.52 -5.83
CA LEU A 54 3.84 -2.58 -5.54
C LEU A 54 4.04 -1.59 -6.66
N ILE A 55 4.01 -2.05 -7.92
CA ILE A 55 4.24 -1.20 -9.08
C ILE A 55 3.11 -0.15 -9.15
N PRO A 56 3.43 1.15 -9.34
CA PRO A 56 2.42 2.18 -9.53
C PRO A 56 1.57 1.93 -10.80
N SER A 57 0.32 2.37 -10.76
CA SER A 57 -0.67 2.13 -11.83
C SER A 57 -0.26 2.76 -13.17
N GLY A 58 0.58 3.79 -13.12
CA GLY A 58 1.13 4.44 -14.31
C GLY A 58 1.98 3.54 -15.20
N ILE A 59 2.30 2.31 -14.78
CA ILE A 59 3.09 1.39 -15.61
C ILE A 59 2.38 1.02 -16.92
N LEU A 60 1.06 1.12 -16.94
CA LEU A 60 0.22 0.90 -18.11
C LEU A 60 0.29 2.05 -19.12
N ASN A 61 0.73 3.25 -18.71
CA ASN A 61 1.05 4.33 -19.63
C ASN A 61 2.52 4.19 -20.10
N PRO A 62 2.80 3.87 -21.38
CA PRO A 62 4.15 3.63 -21.89
C PRO A 62 5.10 4.84 -21.74
N LYS A 63 4.56 6.04 -21.56
CA LYS A 63 5.32 7.29 -21.43
C LYS A 63 5.58 7.68 -19.97
N ALA A 64 4.84 7.11 -19.02
CA ALA A 64 4.96 7.49 -17.62
C ALA A 64 6.18 6.83 -16.96
N VAL A 65 6.84 7.63 -16.13
CA VAL A 65 7.82 7.16 -15.15
C VAL A 65 7.08 6.70 -13.89
N ASN A 66 7.52 5.59 -13.32
CA ASN A 66 6.92 4.95 -12.17
C ASN A 66 7.93 4.89 -11.03
N ILE A 67 7.58 5.43 -9.88
CA ILE A 67 8.47 5.52 -8.71
C ILE A 67 7.87 4.75 -7.54
N ILE A 68 8.67 3.88 -6.93
CA ILE A 68 8.42 3.32 -5.61
C ILE A 68 9.27 4.10 -4.60
N GLY A 69 8.64 4.96 -3.81
CA GLY A 69 9.29 5.87 -2.87
C GLY A 69 9.87 5.20 -1.63
N ASN A 70 10.66 5.96 -0.86
CA ASN A 70 11.36 5.49 0.34
C ASN A 70 10.42 5.14 1.52
N GLY A 71 9.16 5.58 1.47
CA GLY A 71 8.16 5.23 2.48
C GLY A 71 7.56 3.84 2.31
N VAL A 72 7.76 3.19 1.16
CA VAL A 72 7.26 1.84 0.86
C VAL A 72 8.14 0.77 1.50
N VAL A 73 7.51 -0.29 2.01
CA VAL A 73 8.16 -1.57 2.36
C VAL A 73 7.98 -2.56 1.20
N VAL A 74 9.08 -2.93 0.57
CA VAL A 74 9.11 -3.68 -0.69
C VAL A 74 9.47 -5.14 -0.40
N SER A 75 8.59 -6.08 -0.73
CA SER A 75 9.01 -7.49 -0.83
C SER A 75 9.75 -7.68 -2.16
N PRO A 76 11.06 -8.00 -2.16
CA PRO A 76 11.81 -8.22 -3.40
C PRO A 76 11.18 -9.33 -4.25
N GLU A 77 10.79 -10.44 -3.62
CA GLU A 77 10.14 -11.56 -4.28
C GLU A 77 8.82 -11.15 -4.97
N ALA A 78 7.93 -10.46 -4.23
CA ALA A 78 6.65 -10.03 -4.77
C ALA A 78 6.83 -9.04 -5.93
N LEU A 79 7.76 -8.10 -5.80
CA LEU A 79 8.06 -7.13 -6.85
C LEU A 79 8.60 -7.82 -8.10
N ILE A 80 9.59 -8.71 -7.97
CA ILE A 80 10.16 -9.47 -9.09
C ILE A 80 9.08 -10.29 -9.80
N LYS A 81 8.17 -10.91 -9.05
CA LYS A 81 7.03 -11.64 -9.62
C LYS A 81 6.09 -10.70 -10.39
N GLU A 82 5.79 -9.54 -9.82
CA GLU A 82 4.92 -8.53 -10.43
C GLU A 82 5.53 -7.95 -11.72
N MET A 83 6.85 -7.68 -11.72
CA MET A 83 7.61 -7.15 -12.86
C MET A 83 7.54 -8.04 -14.11
N LYS A 84 7.42 -9.38 -13.96
CA LYS A 84 7.30 -10.31 -15.09
C LYS A 84 6.06 -10.08 -15.96
N GLN A 85 5.09 -9.30 -15.50
CA GLN A 85 3.89 -8.96 -16.27
C GLN A 85 4.14 -7.89 -17.34
N PHE A 86 5.31 -7.22 -17.31
CA PHE A 86 5.61 -6.04 -18.09
C PHE A 86 6.98 -6.11 -18.75
N ASP A 87 7.05 -5.60 -19.97
CA ASP A 87 8.30 -5.42 -20.72
C ASP A 87 8.83 -3.99 -20.57
N ASN A 88 10.11 -3.78 -20.91
CA ASN A 88 10.74 -2.46 -21.01
C ASN A 88 10.61 -1.61 -19.73
N LEU A 89 10.82 -2.23 -18.58
CA LEU A 89 10.76 -1.56 -17.28
C LEU A 89 11.96 -0.63 -17.03
N LEU A 90 13.13 -0.97 -17.56
CA LEU A 90 14.35 -0.17 -17.35
C LEU A 90 14.18 1.23 -17.92
N GLY A 91 14.53 2.25 -17.13
CA GLY A 91 14.30 3.65 -17.48
C GLY A 91 12.86 4.14 -17.29
N ARG A 92 11.93 3.26 -16.90
CA ARG A 92 10.53 3.59 -16.61
C ARG A 92 10.12 3.28 -15.17
N LEU A 93 10.69 2.25 -14.55
CA LEU A 93 10.47 1.93 -13.14
C LEU A 93 11.71 2.28 -12.33
N PHE A 94 11.50 2.96 -11.21
CA PHE A 94 12.56 3.36 -10.29
C PHE A 94 12.17 3.01 -8.87
N LEU A 95 13.12 2.40 -8.15
CA LEU A 95 12.95 1.95 -6.78
C LEU A 95 13.83 2.80 -5.88
N SER A 96 13.28 3.30 -4.79
CA SER A 96 14.08 4.01 -3.81
C SER A 96 15.08 3.06 -3.18
N GLU A 97 16.37 3.40 -3.27
CA GLU A 97 17.42 2.69 -2.52
C GLU A 97 17.20 2.77 -0.99
N ALA A 98 16.42 3.76 -0.53
CA ALA A 98 16.09 3.93 0.88
C ALA A 98 14.81 3.19 1.33
N ALA A 99 14.05 2.58 0.39
CA ALA A 99 12.90 1.76 0.73
C ALA A 99 13.35 0.50 1.49
N HIS A 100 12.57 0.11 2.50
CA HIS A 100 12.88 -1.06 3.32
C HIS A 100 12.40 -2.34 2.64
N MET A 101 13.11 -3.44 2.86
CA MET A 101 12.79 -4.76 2.32
C MET A 101 11.92 -5.55 3.29
N ILE A 102 10.95 -6.26 2.73
CA ILE A 102 10.24 -7.34 3.40
C ILE A 102 10.92 -8.64 3.00
N LEU A 103 11.76 -9.16 3.90
CA LEU A 103 12.36 -10.49 3.82
C LEU A 103 11.45 -11.57 4.43
N THR A 104 11.69 -12.82 4.08
CA THR A 104 10.85 -13.99 4.44
C THR A 104 10.49 -14.06 5.93
N PHE A 105 11.42 -13.75 6.82
CA PHE A 105 11.17 -13.81 8.27
C PHE A 105 10.15 -12.76 8.74
N HIS A 106 10.02 -11.61 8.07
CA HIS A 106 8.97 -10.63 8.41
C HIS A 106 7.58 -11.23 8.19
N THR A 107 7.40 -11.97 7.09
CA THR A 107 6.16 -12.68 6.79
C THR A 107 5.86 -13.72 7.85
N LEU A 108 6.87 -14.50 8.26
CA LEU A 108 6.71 -15.50 9.33
C LEU A 108 6.38 -14.85 10.68
N ILE A 109 7.02 -13.74 11.04
CA ILE A 109 6.71 -12.98 12.26
C ILE A 109 5.25 -12.48 12.24
N ASP A 110 4.80 -11.92 11.11
CA ASP A 110 3.43 -11.40 10.96
C ASP A 110 2.40 -12.51 11.19
N GLN A 111 2.58 -13.64 10.50
CA GLN A 111 1.71 -14.81 10.62
C GLN A 111 1.71 -15.41 12.02
N ALA A 112 2.89 -15.55 12.65
CA ALA A 112 3.02 -16.10 13.99
C ALA A 112 2.36 -15.19 15.04
N LYS A 113 2.56 -13.87 14.94
CA LYS A 113 1.94 -12.90 15.86
C LYS A 113 0.41 -12.86 15.73
N GLU A 114 -0.13 -12.93 14.52
CA GLU A 114 -1.58 -13.01 14.32
C GLU A 114 -2.16 -14.31 14.90
N LYS A 115 -1.48 -15.45 14.72
CA LYS A 115 -1.88 -16.72 15.33
C LYS A 115 -1.88 -16.65 16.85
N LEU A 116 -0.86 -16.04 17.46
CA LEU A 116 -0.76 -15.88 18.92
C LEU A 116 -1.84 -14.95 19.50
N ARG A 117 -2.34 -14.00 18.72
CA ARG A 117 -3.41 -13.09 19.16
C ARG A 117 -4.79 -13.75 19.19
N GLY A 118 -4.99 -14.85 18.47
CA GLY A 118 -6.27 -15.57 18.43
C GLY A 118 -7.43 -14.64 18.05
N GLU A 119 -8.45 -14.57 18.90
CA GLU A 119 -9.64 -13.73 18.69
C GLU A 119 -9.35 -12.23 18.61
N LYS A 120 -8.19 -11.78 19.14
CA LYS A 120 -7.75 -10.38 19.08
C LYS A 120 -6.85 -10.08 17.87
N ALA A 121 -6.82 -10.98 16.88
CA ALA A 121 -6.07 -10.76 15.66
C ALA A 121 -6.54 -9.48 14.95
N ILE A 122 -5.58 -8.74 14.39
CA ILE A 122 -5.88 -7.51 13.64
C ILE A 122 -6.57 -7.85 12.31
N GLY A 123 -6.25 -9.02 11.76
CA GLY A 123 -6.59 -9.42 10.41
C GLY A 123 -5.59 -8.85 9.40
N THR A 124 -4.29 -8.95 9.69
CA THR A 124 -3.26 -8.49 8.74
C THR A 124 -3.29 -9.33 7.46
N THR A 125 -2.62 -8.86 6.42
CA THR A 125 -2.49 -9.63 5.16
C THR A 125 -1.51 -10.81 5.29
N GLY A 126 -0.83 -10.98 6.44
CA GLY A 126 0.19 -12.01 6.63
C GLY A 126 1.36 -11.88 5.65
N ARG A 127 1.75 -10.64 5.36
CA ARG A 127 2.71 -10.25 4.30
C ARG A 127 3.93 -9.52 4.86
N GLY A 128 4.08 -9.43 6.18
CA GLY A 128 5.28 -8.85 6.80
C GLY A 128 5.34 -7.32 6.81
N ILE A 129 4.24 -6.62 6.50
CA ILE A 129 4.17 -5.16 6.45
C ILE A 129 4.49 -4.55 7.83
N GLY A 130 3.79 -5.01 8.86
CA GLY A 130 3.94 -4.51 10.22
C GLY A 130 5.35 -4.75 10.77
N PRO A 131 5.88 -5.99 10.70
CA PRO A 131 7.27 -6.27 11.10
C PRO A 131 8.30 -5.40 10.36
N ALA A 132 8.19 -5.22 9.04
CA ALA A 132 9.14 -4.40 8.29
C ALA A 132 9.10 -2.91 8.70
N TYR A 133 7.91 -2.35 8.93
CA TYR A 133 7.80 -0.98 9.49
C TYR A 133 8.31 -0.90 10.94
N SER A 134 8.06 -1.92 11.76
CA SER A 134 8.59 -1.98 13.12
C SER A 134 10.12 -1.92 13.13
N GLU A 135 10.77 -2.65 12.24
CA GLU A 135 12.23 -2.65 12.12
C GLU A 135 12.78 -1.35 11.55
N LYS A 136 12.06 -0.73 10.60
CA LYS A 136 12.37 0.63 10.13
C LYS A 136 12.41 1.62 11.29
N ILE A 137 11.38 1.63 12.13
CA ILE A 137 11.30 2.53 13.30
C ILE A 137 12.35 2.17 14.35
N ALA A 138 12.62 0.87 14.57
CA ALA A 138 13.67 0.42 15.47
C ALA A 138 15.09 0.75 14.98
N ARG A 139 15.24 1.10 13.70
CA ARG A 139 16.53 1.30 12.99
C ARG A 139 17.33 0.00 12.83
N ALA A 140 16.62 -1.13 12.74
CA ALA A 140 17.18 -2.47 12.56
C ALA A 140 16.85 -3.08 11.18
N GLY A 141 16.01 -2.42 10.38
CA GLY A 141 15.53 -2.94 9.11
C GLY A 141 16.58 -2.90 7.99
N PHE A 142 16.24 -3.53 6.86
CA PHE A 142 17.10 -3.71 5.70
C PHE A 142 16.58 -2.93 4.50
N ARG A 143 17.44 -2.16 3.81
CA ARG A 143 17.04 -1.29 2.70
C ARG A 143 17.48 -1.84 1.34
N LEU A 144 16.73 -1.52 0.28
CA LEU A 144 17.00 -2.01 -1.07
C LEU A 144 18.41 -1.63 -1.58
N GLY A 145 18.92 -0.45 -1.22
CA GLY A 145 20.26 0.01 -1.58
C GLY A 145 21.38 -0.92 -1.13
N GLU A 146 21.12 -1.72 -0.10
CA GLU A 146 22.10 -2.63 0.48
C GLU A 146 22.31 -3.89 -0.37
N LEU A 147 21.41 -4.18 -1.32
CA LEU A 147 21.61 -5.23 -2.32
C LEU A 147 22.85 -4.98 -3.20
N ARG A 148 23.41 -3.76 -3.20
CA ARG A 148 24.70 -3.46 -3.84
C ARG A 148 25.88 -4.14 -3.17
N ASN A 149 25.75 -4.55 -1.90
CA ASN A 149 26.78 -5.28 -1.15
C ASN A 149 26.14 -6.44 -0.38
N VAL A 150 25.80 -7.50 -1.12
CA VAL A 150 25.15 -8.71 -0.59
C VAL A 150 25.91 -9.35 0.58
N PRO A 151 27.26 -9.49 0.57
CA PRO A 151 27.98 -10.06 1.70
C PRO A 151 27.71 -9.32 3.03
N VAL A 152 27.79 -7.99 3.03
CA VAL A 152 27.53 -7.16 4.22
C VAL A 152 26.07 -7.23 4.65
N LEU A 153 25.14 -7.23 3.68
CA LEU A 153 23.71 -7.36 3.96
C LEU A 153 23.41 -8.72 4.62
N ALA A 154 23.98 -9.81 4.10
CA ALA A 154 23.81 -11.15 4.65
C ALA A 154 24.34 -11.24 6.09
N ASP A 155 25.53 -10.67 6.35
CA ASP A 155 26.10 -10.58 7.71
C ASP A 155 25.16 -9.87 8.67
N ARG A 156 24.60 -8.72 8.27
CA ARG A 156 23.71 -7.95 9.13
C ARG A 156 22.38 -8.65 9.39
N VAL A 157 21.83 -9.35 8.40
CA VAL A 157 20.62 -10.17 8.59
C VAL A 157 20.92 -11.29 9.60
N LEU A 158 22.03 -12.00 9.46
CA LEU A 158 22.41 -13.06 10.41
C LEU A 158 22.63 -12.52 11.82
N GLU A 159 23.29 -11.36 11.95
CA GLU A 159 23.47 -10.68 13.24
C GLU A 159 22.12 -10.32 13.88
N TYR A 160 21.17 -9.81 13.09
CA TYR A 160 19.81 -9.52 13.58
C TYR A 160 19.13 -10.77 14.15
N PHE A 161 19.28 -11.92 13.51
CA PHE A 161 18.76 -13.18 14.06
C PHE A 161 19.46 -13.59 15.36
N VAL A 162 20.78 -13.41 15.47
CA VAL A 162 21.51 -13.70 16.71
C VAL A 162 21.03 -12.81 17.85
N GLN A 163 20.89 -11.51 17.61
CA GLN A 163 20.42 -10.53 18.61
C GLN A 163 18.98 -10.80 19.07
N ASN A 164 18.14 -11.33 18.18
CA ASN A 164 16.71 -11.58 18.45
C ASN A 164 16.38 -13.07 18.61
N LYS A 165 17.39 -13.92 18.89
CA LYS A 165 17.26 -15.38 18.93
C LYS A 165 16.08 -15.86 19.78
N ALA A 166 15.91 -15.32 20.99
CA ALA A 166 14.83 -15.70 21.89
C ALA A 166 13.42 -15.43 21.30
N ILE A 167 13.27 -14.34 20.54
CA ILE A 167 12.00 -14.00 19.87
C ILE A 167 11.75 -14.99 18.74
N PHE A 168 12.76 -15.27 17.91
CA PHE A 168 12.64 -16.21 16.80
C PHE A 168 12.34 -17.63 17.28
N GLU A 169 12.99 -18.10 18.34
CA GLU A 169 12.70 -19.39 18.97
C GLU A 169 11.26 -19.46 19.50
N ALA A 170 10.80 -18.41 20.21
CA ALA A 170 9.43 -18.34 20.71
C ALA A 170 8.37 -18.33 19.59
N LEU A 171 8.72 -17.84 18.41
CA LEU A 171 7.88 -17.84 17.21
C LEU A 171 8.08 -19.07 16.31
N ALA A 172 8.95 -20.01 16.70
CA ALA A 172 9.34 -21.18 15.91
C ALA A 172 9.88 -20.81 14.51
N ILE A 173 10.63 -19.72 14.41
CA ILE A 173 11.30 -19.26 13.18
C ILE A 173 12.77 -19.65 13.25
N THR A 174 13.24 -20.38 12.24
CA THR A 174 14.62 -20.85 12.18
C THR A 174 15.56 -19.81 11.58
N LEU A 175 16.78 -19.73 12.11
CA LEU A 175 17.87 -18.97 11.52
C LEU A 175 18.12 -19.47 10.07
N PRO A 176 18.16 -18.60 9.06
CA PRO A 176 18.48 -19.01 7.70
C PRO A 176 19.93 -19.47 7.60
N ASN A 177 20.19 -20.47 6.75
CA ASN A 177 21.55 -20.84 6.39
C ASN A 177 22.21 -19.66 5.63
N ARG A 178 23.45 -19.32 5.97
CA ARG A 178 24.18 -18.22 5.33
C ARG A 178 24.24 -18.37 3.81
N ALA A 179 24.52 -19.57 3.29
CA ALA A 179 24.67 -19.81 1.87
C ALA A 179 23.34 -19.61 1.13
N GLU A 180 22.24 -20.11 1.70
CA GLU A 180 20.88 -19.95 1.14
C GLU A 180 20.44 -18.48 1.13
N LEU A 181 20.62 -17.77 2.26
CA LEU A 181 20.33 -16.34 2.35
C LEU A 181 21.15 -15.54 1.33
N THR A 182 22.45 -15.84 1.22
CA THR A 182 23.33 -15.14 0.27
C THR A 182 22.88 -15.39 -1.18
N ALA A 183 22.50 -16.63 -1.52
CA ALA A 183 22.00 -16.98 -2.84
C ALA A 183 20.68 -16.25 -3.16
N GLU A 184 19.74 -16.20 -2.21
CA GLU A 184 18.49 -15.46 -2.34
C GLU A 184 18.74 -13.97 -2.58
N LEU A 185 19.56 -13.34 -1.73
CA LEU A 185 19.89 -11.92 -1.84
C LEU A 185 20.62 -11.58 -3.15
N ASN A 186 21.50 -12.46 -3.64
CA ASN A 186 22.12 -12.30 -4.96
C ASN A 186 21.08 -12.34 -6.09
N GLY A 187 20.11 -13.27 -6.01
CA GLY A 187 19.02 -13.36 -6.97
C GLY A 187 18.10 -12.12 -6.96
N PHE A 188 17.95 -11.47 -5.80
CA PHE A 188 17.28 -10.17 -5.71
C PHE A 188 18.14 -9.04 -6.27
N ALA A 189 19.43 -9.01 -5.93
CA ALA A 189 20.35 -7.97 -6.37
C ALA A 189 20.45 -7.91 -7.90
N GLU A 190 20.63 -9.06 -8.57
CA GLU A 190 20.69 -9.18 -10.03
C GLU A 190 19.49 -8.51 -10.71
N LYS A 191 18.29 -8.67 -10.13
CA LYS A 191 17.04 -8.23 -10.74
C LYS A 191 16.61 -6.83 -10.35
N LEU A 192 16.99 -6.35 -9.16
CA LEU A 192 16.48 -5.09 -8.61
C LEU A 192 17.50 -3.96 -8.60
N VAL A 193 18.81 -4.25 -8.47
CA VAL A 193 19.87 -3.22 -8.47
C VAL A 193 19.81 -2.30 -9.70
N PRO A 194 19.51 -2.78 -10.92
CA PRO A 194 19.37 -1.91 -12.10
C PRO A 194 18.26 -0.85 -12.01
N PHE A 195 17.28 -1.04 -11.11
CA PHE A 195 16.14 -0.13 -10.93
C PHE A 195 16.32 0.82 -9.75
N LEU A 196 17.37 0.64 -8.94
CA LEU A 196 17.59 1.47 -7.74
C LEU A 196 18.02 2.88 -8.11
N ALA A 197 17.38 3.87 -7.50
CA ALA A 197 17.71 5.28 -7.68
C ALA A 197 17.51 6.07 -6.38
N ASN A 198 18.13 7.25 -6.31
CA ASN A 198 17.75 8.28 -5.35
C ASN A 198 16.43 8.93 -5.81
N THR A 199 15.32 8.29 -5.45
CA THR A 199 13.98 8.70 -5.86
C THR A 199 13.58 10.09 -5.36
N THR A 200 14.15 10.54 -4.25
CA THR A 200 13.87 11.88 -3.70
C THR A 200 14.46 12.96 -4.60
N GLN A 201 15.76 12.87 -4.92
CA GLN A 201 16.39 13.82 -5.84
C GLN A 201 15.75 13.75 -7.23
N MET A 202 15.37 12.54 -7.66
CA MET A 202 14.68 12.34 -8.93
C MET A 202 13.32 13.04 -8.96
N ALA A 203 12.51 12.92 -7.90
CA ALA A 203 11.23 13.61 -7.79
C ALA A 203 11.42 15.13 -7.84
N TRP A 204 12.36 15.69 -7.06
CA TRP A 204 12.64 17.12 -7.07
C TRP A 204 13.05 17.63 -8.45
N LYS A 205 13.99 16.94 -9.11
CA LYS A 205 14.41 17.29 -10.48
C LYS A 205 13.23 17.30 -11.45
N MET A 206 12.35 16.29 -11.37
CA MET A 206 11.17 16.23 -12.23
C MET A 206 10.18 17.37 -11.95
N MET A 207 10.04 17.77 -10.68
CA MET A 207 9.20 18.92 -10.31
C MET A 207 9.77 20.25 -10.83
N ASP A 208 11.09 20.42 -10.77
CA ASP A 208 11.80 21.60 -11.30
C ASP A 208 11.73 21.68 -12.83
N GLU A 209 11.75 20.51 -13.50
CA GLU A 209 11.51 20.37 -14.95
C GLU A 209 10.02 20.49 -15.34
N ASN A 210 9.16 20.87 -14.40
CA ASN A 210 7.72 21.03 -14.57
C ASN A 210 6.97 19.79 -15.07
N LYS A 211 7.47 18.59 -14.75
CA LYS A 211 6.75 17.34 -14.98
C LYS A 211 5.51 17.25 -14.09
N LYS A 212 4.43 16.70 -14.64
CA LYS A 212 3.20 16.40 -13.89
C LYS A 212 3.40 15.11 -13.10
N ILE A 213 3.34 15.22 -11.77
CA ILE A 213 3.50 14.09 -10.85
C ILE A 213 2.17 13.75 -10.18
N LEU A 214 1.79 12.47 -10.23
CA LEU A 214 0.65 11.91 -9.51
C LEU A 214 1.14 10.98 -8.39
N LEU A 215 0.69 11.25 -7.17
CA LEU A 215 1.03 10.47 -5.99
C LEU A 215 -0.09 9.46 -5.73
N GLU A 216 0.25 8.18 -5.80
CA GLU A 216 -0.67 7.07 -5.62
C GLU A 216 -0.68 6.59 -4.16
N GLY A 217 -1.74 6.94 -3.43
CA GLY A 217 -2.00 6.41 -2.10
C GLY A 217 -2.46 4.95 -2.12
N ALA A 218 -1.95 4.17 -1.16
CA ALA A 218 -2.41 2.82 -0.85
C ALA A 218 -3.36 2.84 0.37
N GLN A 219 -4.22 1.83 0.53
CA GLN A 219 -5.21 1.76 1.64
C GLN A 219 -6.08 3.04 1.75
N GLY A 220 -6.74 3.27 2.88
CA GLY A 220 -7.54 4.45 3.12
C GLY A 220 -7.25 5.06 4.48
N THR A 221 -7.61 6.33 4.65
CA THR A 221 -7.33 7.16 5.84
C THR A 221 -7.78 6.50 7.14
N MET A 222 -8.88 5.74 7.12
CA MET A 222 -9.37 5.07 8.33
C MET A 222 -8.53 3.85 8.74
N LEU A 223 -7.53 3.49 7.92
CA LEU A 223 -6.47 2.52 8.22
C LEU A 223 -5.12 3.18 8.49
N ASP A 224 -5.06 4.50 8.61
CA ASP A 224 -3.84 5.21 8.98
C ASP A 224 -3.35 4.81 10.38
N ILE A 225 -2.03 4.70 10.56
CA ILE A 225 -1.44 4.26 11.83
C ILE A 225 -1.76 5.21 13.00
N ASP A 226 -1.88 6.51 12.75
CA ASP A 226 -2.14 7.53 13.76
C ASP A 226 -3.61 7.97 13.76
N HIS A 227 -4.21 8.08 12.57
CA HIS A 227 -5.52 8.69 12.37
C HIS A 227 -6.65 7.69 12.07
N GLY A 228 -6.32 6.41 11.95
CA GLY A 228 -7.30 5.35 11.68
C GLY A 228 -7.93 4.77 12.96
N THR A 229 -8.70 3.70 12.78
CA THR A 229 -9.34 2.98 13.90
C THR A 229 -8.35 2.06 14.64
N TYR A 230 -7.34 2.65 15.29
CA TYR A 230 -6.29 1.91 16.02
C TYR A 230 -6.90 0.95 17.08
N PRO A 231 -6.37 -0.28 17.26
CA PRO A 231 -5.17 -0.86 16.63
C PRO A 231 -5.42 -1.53 15.26
N TYR A 232 -6.64 -1.44 14.72
CA TYR A 232 -7.04 -2.13 13.49
C TYR A 232 -6.73 -1.29 12.25
N VAL A 233 -5.44 -1.04 12.04
CA VAL A 233 -4.88 -0.12 11.03
C VAL A 233 -3.66 -0.76 10.35
N THR A 234 -3.18 -0.16 9.26
CA THR A 234 -1.87 -0.53 8.69
C THR A 234 -0.75 0.16 9.47
N SER A 235 0.49 -0.28 9.28
CA SER A 235 1.67 0.29 9.96
C SER A 235 2.31 1.46 9.20
N SER A 236 1.55 2.12 8.33
CA SER A 236 2.00 3.22 7.48
C SER A 236 1.06 4.41 7.56
N SER A 237 1.58 5.59 7.24
CA SER A 237 0.78 6.81 7.10
C SER A 237 0.11 6.83 5.72
N THR A 238 -1.21 6.62 5.70
CA THR A 238 -2.05 6.54 4.50
C THR A 238 -2.63 7.89 4.08
N ILE A 239 -2.44 8.92 4.91
CA ILE A 239 -2.86 10.30 4.64
C ILE A 239 -1.91 11.04 3.69
N SER A 240 -2.33 12.20 3.20
CA SER A 240 -1.58 13.04 2.25
C SER A 240 -0.18 13.41 2.75
N ALA A 241 -0.03 13.71 4.05
CA ALA A 241 1.28 13.97 4.68
C ALA A 241 2.25 12.78 4.60
N GLY A 242 1.73 11.55 4.46
CA GLY A 242 2.52 10.35 4.21
C GLY A 242 3.35 10.46 2.93
N ALA A 243 2.89 11.21 1.92
CA ALA A 243 3.65 11.41 0.69
C ALA A 243 4.91 12.26 0.91
N CYS A 244 4.87 13.23 1.82
CA CYS A 244 6.04 14.03 2.16
C CYS A 244 7.16 13.14 2.72
N THR A 245 6.83 12.32 3.71
CA THR A 245 7.81 11.41 4.33
C THR A 245 8.22 10.26 3.41
N GLY A 246 7.32 9.84 2.52
CA GLY A 246 7.46 8.65 1.70
C GLY A 246 8.10 8.85 0.32
N LEU A 247 8.22 10.10 -0.14
CA LEU A 247 8.90 10.45 -1.39
C LEU A 247 9.97 11.55 -1.20
N GLY A 248 9.91 12.29 -0.09
CA GLY A 248 10.81 13.41 0.21
C GLY A 248 10.38 14.76 -0.36
N ILE A 249 9.11 14.91 -0.77
CA ILE A 249 8.55 16.22 -1.15
C ILE A 249 8.14 17.01 0.08
N ASN A 250 8.16 18.34 0.02
CA ASN A 250 7.75 19.17 1.15
C ASN A 250 6.22 19.44 1.14
N PRO A 251 5.60 19.88 2.26
CA PRO A 251 4.15 20.12 2.30
C PRO A 251 3.64 21.16 1.29
N LYS A 252 4.45 22.13 0.88
CA LYS A 252 4.06 23.14 -0.13
C LYS A 252 4.11 22.60 -1.56
N ASP A 253 4.81 21.48 -1.77
CA ASP A 253 4.90 20.79 -3.05
C ASP A 253 3.64 19.99 -3.38
N ILE A 254 2.79 19.71 -2.38
CA ILE A 254 1.50 19.05 -2.61
C ILE A 254 0.58 20.01 -3.37
N GLY A 255 0.09 19.51 -4.50
CA GLY A 255 -0.87 20.14 -5.38
C GLY A 255 -2.29 19.75 -5.00
N LYS A 256 -3.07 19.32 -5.99
CA LYS A 256 -4.46 18.95 -5.81
C LYS A 256 -4.58 17.60 -5.10
N VAL A 257 -5.38 17.54 -4.04
CA VAL A 257 -5.67 16.31 -3.28
C VAL A 257 -7.07 15.82 -3.62
N THR A 258 -7.16 14.65 -4.27
CA THR A 258 -8.43 14.00 -4.60
C THR A 258 -8.72 12.85 -3.63
N GLY A 259 -9.79 12.97 -2.85
CA GLY A 259 -10.29 11.92 -1.96
C GLY A 259 -11.15 10.92 -2.72
N ILE A 260 -10.75 9.66 -2.75
CA ILE A 260 -11.51 8.58 -3.36
C ILE A 260 -12.38 7.93 -2.29
N VAL A 261 -13.67 7.85 -2.59
CA VAL A 261 -14.68 7.34 -1.67
C VAL A 261 -15.62 6.42 -2.43
N LYS A 262 -16.10 5.37 -1.79
CA LYS A 262 -17.16 4.51 -2.32
C LYS A 262 -18.51 5.01 -1.83
N ALA A 263 -19.58 4.83 -2.63
CA ALA A 263 -20.94 5.26 -2.30
C ALA A 263 -21.54 4.55 -1.05
N TYR A 264 -20.85 3.53 -0.55
CA TYR A 264 -21.10 2.80 0.68
C TYR A 264 -19.74 2.43 1.29
N CYS A 265 -19.71 1.93 2.52
CA CYS A 265 -18.46 1.60 3.21
C CYS A 265 -18.16 0.10 3.13
N THR A 266 -16.87 -0.23 3.07
CA THR A 266 -16.38 -1.61 3.13
C THR A 266 -15.16 -1.74 4.01
N ARG A 267 -15.02 -2.86 4.72
CA ARG A 267 -13.85 -3.15 5.56
C ARG A 267 -13.42 -4.62 5.40
N VAL A 268 -12.14 -4.84 5.13
CA VAL A 268 -11.59 -6.20 4.94
C VAL A 268 -11.25 -6.88 6.26
N GLY A 269 -10.55 -6.15 7.14
CA GLY A 269 -10.05 -6.66 8.42
C GLY A 269 -11.05 -6.52 9.58
N ASN A 270 -10.59 -6.92 10.76
CA ASN A 270 -11.34 -6.74 12.00
C ASN A 270 -11.36 -5.26 12.40
N GLY A 271 -12.09 -4.95 13.48
CA GLY A 271 -12.14 -3.62 14.10
C GLY A 271 -13.47 -2.89 13.93
N PRO A 272 -13.62 -1.71 14.57
CA PRO A 272 -14.87 -0.96 14.58
C PRO A 272 -15.35 -0.60 13.17
N PHE A 273 -16.64 -0.77 12.90
CA PHE A 273 -17.26 -0.36 11.65
C PHE A 273 -18.69 0.13 11.96
N PRO A 274 -18.86 1.42 12.30
CA PRO A 274 -20.12 1.93 12.84
C PRO A 274 -21.33 1.70 11.94
N THR A 275 -21.14 1.78 10.62
CA THR A 275 -22.22 1.64 9.64
C THR A 275 -22.34 0.23 9.07
N GLU A 276 -21.66 -0.77 9.65
CA GLU A 276 -21.77 -2.16 9.21
C GLU A 276 -23.21 -2.65 9.27
N ASP A 277 -23.67 -3.24 8.16
CA ASP A 277 -25.01 -3.79 8.05
C ASP A 277 -24.94 -5.31 8.05
N HIS A 278 -25.47 -5.93 9.11
CA HIS A 278 -25.50 -7.39 9.28
C HIS A 278 -26.76 -8.05 8.70
N THR A 279 -27.63 -7.27 8.04
CA THR A 279 -28.87 -7.75 7.43
C THR A 279 -28.69 -8.10 5.96
N GLU A 280 -29.80 -8.40 5.28
CA GLU A 280 -29.82 -8.67 3.83
C GLU A 280 -29.29 -7.49 3.00
N ILE A 281 -29.37 -6.25 3.52
CA ILE A 281 -28.81 -5.06 2.88
C ILE A 281 -27.28 -5.17 2.74
N GLY A 282 -26.58 -5.54 3.82
CA GLY A 282 -25.14 -5.69 3.80
C GLY A 282 -24.69 -6.79 2.84
N GLU A 283 -25.42 -7.91 2.77
CA GLU A 283 -25.17 -8.98 1.79
C GLU A 283 -25.47 -8.53 0.36
N ARG A 284 -26.53 -7.76 0.15
CA ARG A 284 -26.87 -7.20 -1.17
C ARG A 284 -25.77 -6.26 -1.67
N LEU A 285 -25.31 -5.33 -0.82
CA LEU A 285 -24.18 -4.44 -1.12
C LEU A 285 -22.92 -5.25 -1.45
N ARG A 286 -22.64 -6.30 -0.68
CA ARG A 286 -21.50 -7.20 -0.90
C ARG A 286 -21.57 -7.89 -2.25
N THR A 287 -22.72 -8.49 -2.57
CA THR A 287 -22.93 -9.25 -3.80
C THR A 287 -22.90 -8.34 -5.04
N GLN A 288 -23.69 -7.26 -5.05
CA GLN A 288 -23.73 -6.30 -6.16
C GLN A 288 -22.38 -5.60 -6.35
N GLY A 289 -21.72 -5.25 -5.25
CA GLY A 289 -20.39 -4.64 -5.25
C GLY A 289 -19.24 -5.59 -5.58
N ARG A 290 -19.48 -6.92 -5.60
CA ARG A 290 -18.43 -7.95 -5.70
C ARG A 290 -17.35 -7.78 -4.63
N GLU A 291 -17.77 -7.57 -3.39
CA GLU A 291 -16.91 -7.20 -2.27
C GLU A 291 -16.23 -8.43 -1.63
N PHE A 292 -15.37 -9.06 -2.43
CA PHE A 292 -14.58 -10.23 -2.06
C PHE A 292 -13.11 -9.98 -2.35
N GLY A 293 -12.21 -10.53 -1.52
CA GLY A 293 -10.78 -10.44 -1.76
C GLY A 293 -10.39 -11.10 -3.10
N THR A 294 -9.71 -10.37 -3.98
CA THR A 294 -9.32 -10.87 -5.31
C THR A 294 -8.42 -12.11 -5.26
N THR A 295 -7.57 -12.24 -4.25
CA THR A 295 -6.68 -13.40 -4.07
C THR A 295 -7.28 -14.47 -3.15
N THR A 296 -7.95 -14.06 -2.08
CA THR A 296 -8.37 -14.98 -1.00
C THR A 296 -9.84 -15.39 -1.09
N GLY A 297 -10.66 -14.69 -1.87
CA GLY A 297 -12.11 -14.86 -1.90
C GLY A 297 -12.83 -14.45 -0.61
N ARG A 298 -12.11 -13.93 0.40
CA ARG A 298 -12.71 -13.59 1.71
C ARG A 298 -13.77 -12.49 1.55
N PRO A 299 -15.00 -12.67 2.08
CA PRO A 299 -16.03 -11.63 2.03
C PRO A 299 -15.61 -10.43 2.86
N ARG A 300 -15.88 -9.24 2.34
CA ARG A 300 -15.66 -7.98 3.06
C ARG A 300 -16.90 -7.63 3.87
N ARG A 301 -16.69 -6.93 4.97
CA ARG A 301 -17.76 -6.31 5.74
C ARG A 301 -18.28 -5.12 4.95
N CYS A 302 -19.59 -4.96 4.88
CA CYS A 302 -20.25 -3.94 4.07
C CYS A 302 -21.23 -3.15 4.96
N GLY A 303 -21.40 -1.88 4.64
CA GLY A 303 -22.22 -0.98 5.44
C GLY A 303 -22.54 0.30 4.70
N TRP A 304 -23.46 1.09 5.25
CA TRP A 304 -23.89 2.34 4.65
C TRP A 304 -22.77 3.39 4.60
N PHE A 305 -22.98 4.42 3.79
CA PHE A 305 -22.03 5.54 3.67
C PHE A 305 -21.86 6.25 5.01
N ASP A 306 -20.60 6.47 5.39
CA ASP A 306 -20.24 7.12 6.65
C ASP A 306 -19.71 8.53 6.40
N ALA A 307 -20.61 9.52 6.42
CA ALA A 307 -20.24 10.91 6.18
C ALA A 307 -19.42 11.50 7.33
N VAL A 308 -19.52 10.95 8.55
CA VAL A 308 -18.71 11.38 9.70
C VAL A 308 -17.25 11.02 9.47
N ALA A 309 -16.99 9.75 9.13
CA ALA A 309 -15.65 9.26 8.82
C ALA A 309 -15.06 9.98 7.58
N CYS A 310 -15.84 10.13 6.50
CA CYS A 310 -15.38 10.80 5.30
C CYS A 310 -15.09 12.30 5.53
N ARG A 311 -15.90 13.02 6.32
CA ARG A 311 -15.64 14.42 6.68
C ARG A 311 -14.33 14.58 7.46
N PHE A 312 -14.09 13.69 8.42
CA PHE A 312 -12.84 13.63 9.17
C PHE A 312 -11.64 13.38 8.24
N ALA A 313 -11.72 12.35 7.39
CA ALA A 313 -10.66 12.00 6.47
C ALA A 313 -10.38 13.12 5.44
N SER A 314 -11.42 13.75 4.88
CA SER A 314 -11.26 14.90 3.98
C SER A 314 -10.56 16.07 4.64
N ARG A 315 -10.87 16.36 5.92
CA ARG A 315 -10.23 17.45 6.67
C ARG A 315 -8.76 17.16 6.94
N ILE A 316 -8.41 15.94 7.33
CA ILE A 316 -7.03 15.55 7.61
C ILE A 316 -6.17 15.62 6.34
N ASN A 317 -6.71 15.14 5.21
CA ASN A 317 -5.95 15.10 3.97
C ASN A 317 -5.89 16.44 3.24
N GLY A 318 -6.79 17.37 3.57
CA GLY A 318 -6.97 18.62 2.83
C GLY A 318 -7.51 18.36 1.43
N CYS A 319 -8.52 17.50 1.28
CA CYS A 319 -9.09 17.17 -0.02
C CYS A 319 -9.70 18.41 -0.71
N ASP A 320 -9.30 18.65 -1.95
CA ASP A 320 -9.89 19.67 -2.82
C ASP A 320 -11.15 19.13 -3.53
N ASP A 321 -11.12 17.85 -3.91
CA ASP A 321 -12.21 17.18 -4.62
C ASP A 321 -12.43 15.76 -4.11
N LEU A 322 -13.63 15.25 -4.35
CA LEU A 322 -14.01 13.87 -4.08
C LEU A 322 -14.37 13.12 -5.38
N SER A 323 -13.95 11.87 -5.47
CA SER A 323 -14.38 10.95 -6.52
C SER A 323 -15.20 9.83 -5.88
N ILE A 324 -16.51 9.82 -6.18
CA ILE A 324 -17.44 8.84 -5.65
C ILE A 324 -17.49 7.64 -6.59
N MET A 325 -17.17 6.47 -6.04
CA MET A 325 -17.05 5.20 -6.76
C MET A 325 -18.21 4.27 -6.42
N LYS A 326 -18.53 3.38 -7.37
CA LYS A 326 -19.54 2.32 -7.23
C LYS A 326 -20.95 2.84 -6.87
N LEU A 327 -21.36 3.94 -7.49
CA LEU A 327 -22.71 4.48 -7.31
C LEU A 327 -23.78 3.52 -7.86
N ASP A 328 -23.46 2.80 -8.93
CA ASP A 328 -24.27 1.76 -9.57
C ASP A 328 -24.65 0.60 -8.65
N VAL A 329 -23.88 0.37 -7.58
CA VAL A 329 -24.21 -0.66 -6.59
C VAL A 329 -25.45 -0.30 -5.77
N LEU A 330 -25.84 0.97 -5.73
CA LEU A 330 -27.03 1.43 -5.03
C LEU A 330 -28.29 1.36 -5.92
N ASP A 331 -28.18 0.88 -7.16
CA ASP A 331 -29.32 0.75 -8.05
C ASP A 331 -30.37 -0.25 -7.50
N GLY A 332 -31.63 0.18 -7.52
CA GLY A 332 -32.78 -0.60 -7.06
C GLY A 332 -32.95 -0.67 -5.54
N PHE A 333 -32.25 0.16 -4.76
CA PHE A 333 -32.60 0.39 -3.36
C PHE A 333 -33.74 1.42 -3.28
N ASP A 334 -34.78 1.12 -2.49
CA ASP A 334 -35.88 2.07 -2.27
C ASP A 334 -35.44 3.24 -1.38
N GLU A 335 -34.54 2.97 -0.43
CA GLU A 335 -33.98 3.94 0.50
C GLU A 335 -32.45 3.76 0.63
N ILE A 336 -31.72 4.86 0.64
CA ILE A 336 -30.26 4.88 0.84
C ILE A 336 -29.98 5.64 2.15
N LYS A 337 -29.38 4.94 3.11
CA LYS A 337 -29.02 5.54 4.41
C LYS A 337 -27.63 6.15 4.36
N VAL A 338 -27.47 7.26 5.06
CA VAL A 338 -26.20 7.97 5.24
C VAL A 338 -26.01 8.26 6.73
N CYS A 339 -24.89 7.82 7.30
CA CYS A 339 -24.53 8.17 8.67
C CYS A 339 -23.99 9.60 8.72
N VAL A 340 -24.67 10.48 9.47
CA VAL A 340 -24.34 11.91 9.58
C VAL A 340 -23.79 12.32 10.94
N ALA A 341 -24.01 11.48 11.96
CA ALA A 341 -23.55 11.66 13.35
C ALA A 341 -23.40 10.30 14.03
N TYR A 342 -22.62 10.26 15.12
CA TYR A 342 -22.57 9.14 16.06
C TYR A 342 -23.18 9.58 17.40
N GLU A 343 -23.76 8.64 18.15
CA GLU A 343 -24.32 8.84 19.49
C GLU A 343 -23.55 8.05 20.55
#